data_AF-A0A959UZQ3-F1
#
_entry.id   AF-A0A959UZQ3-F1
#
_cell.length_a   1.000
_cell.length_b   1.000
_cell.length_c   1.000
_cell.angle_alpha   90.00
_cell.angle_beta   90.00
_cell.angle_gamma   90.00
#
_symmetry.space_group_name_H-M   'P 1'
#
loop_
_entity.id
_entity.type
_entity.pdbx_description
1 polymer ?
#
loop_
_entity_poly.entity_id
_entity_poly.type
_entity_poly.pdbx_seq_one_letter_code
_entity_poly.pdbx_strand_id
1 'polypeptide(L)'
;MDSYRLAVQTYRHAEDKTQKREMERLIDTIKGDFQVGISQDSKAVRDLNKAKNEYYLAYEKEQLFDAGGKSRLTRKQLEHRRKLEAKINSLTQVVEDLKNNVLFTNAFEWRFEFPEVLDDEGRFTGFDVVIGNPPYLRVRGASLAEVEFYRGGYEVSQNQFDLFHLFLERASHLVQSGGQVAYIIPNTLLANENCERLRGYILRRFEICSIVDIREFVFEGVGVEVLMLFLKAGNAPSIGQYHEARNGKVVRLHEFEQASFSANRGLNFSVTLNQTGRSLLEKIATQSIDVAGRYEVITGIKEYQVGKGKPEQSMEDVENRVFNATTPITPTYWPELRGRNLFHFAINWSDEYISYGPWLAEPRQVRFFEGKRIVVRQIPGSRALVAAYVEERFVIDQTAF
;
A
#
# COMPACT_ATOMS: atom_id res chain seq x y z
N MET A 1 -37.14 -6.93 -8.23
CA MET A 1 -36.03 -7.91 -8.17
C MET A 1 -36.37 -9.16 -8.96
N ASP A 2 -37.57 -9.73 -8.79
CA ASP A 2 -38.01 -10.91 -9.58
C ASP A 2 -37.99 -10.68 -11.09
N SER A 3 -38.42 -9.50 -11.57
CA SER A 3 -38.34 -9.17 -13.00
C SER A 3 -36.90 -9.09 -13.51
N TYR A 4 -35.93 -8.71 -12.65
CA TYR A 4 -34.52 -8.61 -13.02
C TYR A 4 -33.84 -9.98 -13.04
N ARG A 5 -34.08 -10.81 -12.02
CA ARG A 5 -33.61 -12.20 -11.98
C ARG A 5 -34.12 -12.98 -13.19
N LEU A 6 -35.42 -12.86 -13.48
CA LEU A 6 -36.02 -13.45 -14.66
C LEU A 6 -35.40 -12.89 -15.94
N ALA A 7 -35.14 -11.58 -16.02
CA ALA A 7 -34.50 -10.98 -17.19
C ALA A 7 -33.08 -11.51 -17.44
N VAL A 8 -32.25 -11.66 -16.42
CA VAL A 8 -30.89 -12.19 -16.58
C VAL A 8 -30.89 -13.70 -16.84
N GLN A 9 -31.76 -14.47 -16.18
CA GLN A 9 -31.93 -15.89 -16.52
C GLN A 9 -32.40 -16.07 -17.97
N THR A 10 -33.38 -15.28 -18.39
CA THR A 10 -33.87 -15.26 -19.78
C THR A 10 -32.78 -14.81 -20.75
N TYR A 11 -31.93 -13.84 -20.37
CA TYR A 11 -30.77 -13.42 -21.15
C TYR A 11 -29.75 -14.56 -21.37
N ARG A 12 -29.42 -15.31 -20.30
CA ARG A 12 -28.47 -16.44 -20.36
C ARG A 12 -29.01 -17.63 -21.15
N HIS A 13 -30.33 -17.83 -21.13
CA HIS A 13 -31.02 -18.94 -21.81
C HIS A 13 -31.81 -18.50 -23.04
N ALA A 14 -31.49 -17.33 -23.61
CA ALA A 14 -32.29 -16.75 -24.70
C ALA A 14 -32.33 -17.68 -25.92
N GLU A 15 -33.53 -17.95 -26.40
CA GLU A 15 -33.77 -18.84 -27.55
C GLU A 15 -33.45 -18.13 -28.88
N ASP A 16 -33.51 -16.80 -28.89
CA ASP A 16 -33.19 -15.99 -30.07
C ASP A 16 -32.51 -14.64 -29.73
N LYS A 17 -31.99 -13.98 -30.76
CA LYS A 17 -31.27 -12.69 -30.65
C LYS A 17 -32.18 -11.52 -30.25
N THR A 18 -33.48 -11.59 -30.50
CA THR A 18 -34.44 -10.54 -30.17
C THR A 18 -34.72 -10.54 -28.68
N GLN A 19 -35.04 -11.71 -28.13
CA GLN A 19 -35.22 -11.93 -26.70
C GLN A 19 -33.96 -11.52 -25.92
N LYS A 20 -32.78 -11.88 -26.44
CA LYS A 20 -31.51 -11.48 -25.86
C LYS A 20 -31.34 -9.95 -25.78
N ARG A 21 -31.66 -9.22 -26.86
CA ARG A 21 -31.57 -7.75 -26.92
C ARG A 21 -32.60 -7.04 -26.04
N GLU A 22 -33.80 -7.60 -25.90
CA GLU A 22 -34.83 -7.04 -25.02
C GLU A 22 -34.40 -7.14 -23.55
N MET A 23 -33.82 -8.27 -23.16
CA MET A 23 -33.29 -8.45 -21.81
C MET A 23 -32.07 -7.56 -21.57
N GLU A 24 -31.17 -7.37 -22.55
CA GLU A 24 -30.06 -6.39 -22.46
C GLU A 24 -30.57 -5.00 -22.14
N ARG A 25 -31.56 -4.50 -22.89
CA ARG A 25 -32.13 -3.16 -22.66
C ARG A 25 -32.76 -3.03 -21.26
N LEU A 26 -33.46 -4.06 -20.81
CA LEU A 26 -34.07 -4.07 -19.48
C LEU A 26 -32.99 -4.06 -18.37
N ILE A 27 -31.93 -4.85 -18.55
CA ILE A 27 -30.78 -4.89 -17.65
C ILE A 27 -30.07 -3.53 -17.62
N ASP A 28 -29.84 -2.91 -18.78
CA ASP A 28 -29.19 -1.60 -18.90
C ASP A 28 -30.02 -0.48 -18.25
N THR A 29 -31.34 -0.52 -18.41
CA THR A 29 -32.25 0.44 -17.75
C THR A 29 -32.14 0.33 -16.24
N ILE A 30 -32.21 -0.89 -15.70
CA ILE A 30 -32.14 -1.15 -14.25
C ILE A 30 -30.75 -0.80 -13.69
N LYS A 31 -29.67 -1.04 -14.47
CA LYS A 31 -28.31 -0.59 -14.16
C LYS A 31 -28.24 0.93 -14.03
N GLY A 32 -28.84 1.67 -14.95
CA GLY A 32 -28.88 3.14 -14.94
C GLY A 32 -29.54 3.70 -13.68
N ASP A 33 -30.72 3.19 -13.33
CA ASP A 33 -31.48 3.67 -12.16
C ASP A 33 -30.75 3.43 -10.83
N PHE A 34 -30.04 2.31 -10.72
CA PHE A 34 -29.31 1.94 -9.50
C PHE A 34 -28.08 2.84 -9.24
N GLN A 35 -27.36 3.23 -10.29
CA GLN A 35 -26.17 4.07 -10.18
C GLN A 35 -26.48 5.48 -9.64
N VAL A 36 -27.64 6.04 -10.02
CA VAL A 36 -28.10 7.37 -9.55
C VAL A 36 -28.29 7.41 -8.03
N GLY A 37 -28.79 6.32 -7.41
CA GLY A 37 -29.04 6.25 -5.97
C GLY A 37 -27.77 6.24 -5.09
N ILE A 38 -26.71 5.55 -5.52
CA ILE A 38 -25.45 5.45 -4.75
C ILE A 38 -24.73 6.81 -4.63
N SER A 39 -24.87 7.67 -5.63
CA SER A 39 -24.20 8.98 -5.67
C SER A 39 -24.62 9.92 -4.52
N GLN A 40 -25.84 9.78 -3.99
CA GLN A 40 -26.43 10.72 -3.04
C GLN A 40 -25.99 10.52 -1.57
N ASP A 41 -25.63 9.30 -1.17
CA ASP A 41 -25.27 8.93 0.23
C ASP A 41 -23.75 8.79 0.48
N SER A 42 -22.91 9.18 -0.48
CA SER A 42 -21.47 9.00 -0.40
C SER A 42 -20.81 9.81 0.74
N LYS A 43 -19.68 9.30 1.27
CA LYS A 43 -18.85 10.02 2.25
C LYS A 43 -18.40 11.38 1.70
N ALA A 44 -18.06 11.47 0.42
CA ALA A 44 -17.65 12.70 -0.23
C ALA A 44 -18.74 13.80 -0.18
N VAL A 45 -20.02 13.43 -0.36
CA VAL A 45 -21.16 14.36 -0.22
C VAL A 45 -21.28 14.87 1.22
N ARG A 46 -21.13 13.97 2.21
CA ARG A 46 -21.14 14.36 3.64
C ARG A 46 -19.98 15.27 4.01
N ASP A 47 -18.77 14.96 3.54
CA ASP A 47 -17.56 15.75 3.80
C ASP A 47 -17.62 17.12 3.09
N LEU A 48 -18.20 17.17 1.87
CA LEU A 48 -18.44 18.42 1.16
C LEU A 48 -19.40 19.32 1.94
N ASN A 49 -20.52 18.77 2.40
CA ASN A 49 -21.49 19.53 3.21
C ASN A 49 -20.88 20.03 4.51
N LYS A 50 -20.06 19.20 5.18
CA LYS A 50 -19.33 19.61 6.38
C LYS A 50 -18.35 20.75 6.10
N ALA A 51 -17.57 20.67 5.03
CA ALA A 51 -16.61 21.70 4.65
C ALA A 51 -17.30 23.02 4.25
N LYS A 52 -18.42 22.95 3.51
CA LYS A 52 -19.24 24.12 3.18
C LYS A 52 -19.84 24.77 4.43
N ASN A 53 -20.35 23.98 5.37
CA ASN A 53 -20.88 24.48 6.64
C ASN A 53 -19.79 25.16 7.48
N GLU A 54 -18.59 24.58 7.54
CA GLU A 54 -17.45 25.16 8.24
C GLU A 54 -17.03 26.50 7.61
N TYR A 55 -16.92 26.55 6.28
CA TYR A 55 -16.62 27.78 5.56
C TYR A 55 -17.69 28.87 5.81
N TYR A 56 -18.96 28.50 5.74
CA TYR A 56 -20.08 29.39 6.00
C TYR A 56 -20.00 29.97 7.43
N LEU A 57 -19.85 29.11 8.44
CA LEU A 57 -19.77 29.54 9.85
C LEU A 57 -18.57 30.45 10.12
N ALA A 58 -17.43 30.17 9.52
CA ALA A 58 -16.18 30.88 9.79
C ALA A 58 -16.00 32.18 9.00
N TYR A 59 -16.63 32.31 7.82
CA TYR A 59 -16.30 33.39 6.88
C TYR A 59 -17.50 34.10 6.24
N GLU A 60 -18.67 33.46 6.15
CA GLU A 60 -19.86 34.06 5.50
C GLU A 60 -20.92 34.50 6.52
N LYS A 61 -21.07 33.77 7.64
CA LYS A 61 -22.06 34.07 8.68
C LYS A 61 -21.85 35.44 9.31
N GLU A 62 -20.61 35.85 9.56
CA GLU A 62 -20.32 37.19 10.11
C GLU A 62 -20.63 38.32 9.10
N GLN A 63 -20.52 38.08 7.79
CA GLN A 63 -20.81 39.08 6.76
C GLN A 63 -22.31 39.38 6.61
N LEU A 64 -23.19 38.48 7.08
CA LEU A 64 -24.64 38.65 7.05
C LEU A 64 -25.20 39.51 8.21
N PHE A 65 -24.46 39.63 9.31
CA PHE A 65 -24.90 40.38 10.50
C PHE A 65 -24.09 41.65 10.78
N ASP A 66 -22.98 41.86 10.07
CA ASP A 66 -22.14 43.04 10.19
C ASP A 66 -22.32 43.98 8.99
N ALA A 67 -23.34 44.84 9.05
CA ALA A 67 -23.54 45.93 8.11
C ALA A 67 -22.59 47.13 8.36
N GLY A 68 -21.50 46.97 9.12
CA GLY A 68 -20.74 48.11 9.64
C GLY A 68 -19.22 48.01 9.78
N GLY A 69 -18.57 46.84 9.67
CA GLY A 69 -17.12 46.76 9.87
C GLY A 69 -16.39 45.67 9.09
N LYS A 70 -15.54 46.04 8.12
CA LYS A 70 -14.59 45.10 7.50
C LYS A 70 -13.49 44.72 8.50
N SER A 71 -13.75 43.70 9.33
CA SER A 71 -12.69 42.99 10.07
C SER A 71 -11.70 42.38 9.07
N ARG A 72 -10.44 42.81 9.12
CA ARG A 72 -9.38 42.31 8.22
C ARG A 72 -8.91 40.94 8.73
N LEU A 73 -9.16 39.90 7.95
CA LEU A 73 -8.72 38.53 8.26
C LEU A 73 -7.22 38.47 8.57
N THR A 74 -6.87 37.72 9.62
CA THR A 74 -5.47 37.44 9.96
C THR A 74 -4.81 36.55 8.90
N ARG A 75 -3.47 36.52 8.85
CA ARG A 75 -2.71 35.63 7.96
C ARG A 75 -3.08 34.15 8.13
N LYS A 76 -3.32 33.71 9.37
CA LYS A 76 -3.78 32.35 9.68
C LYS A 76 -5.19 32.08 9.15
N GLN A 77 -6.11 33.03 9.30
CA GLN A 77 -7.47 32.90 8.76
C GLN A 77 -7.50 32.91 7.24
N LEU A 78 -6.65 33.70 6.57
CA LEU A 78 -6.49 33.68 5.12
C LEU A 78 -5.95 32.36 4.60
N GLU A 79 -4.95 31.78 5.29
CA GLU A 79 -4.40 30.47 4.94
C GLU A 79 -5.43 29.36 5.16
N HIS A 80 -6.15 29.39 6.28
CA HIS A 80 -7.24 28.46 6.56
C HIS A 80 -8.37 28.56 5.52
N ARG A 81 -8.78 29.77 5.16
CA ARG A 81 -9.78 30.03 4.12
C ARG A 81 -9.36 29.44 2.78
N ARG A 82 -8.12 29.69 2.34
CA ARG A 82 -7.56 29.11 1.09
C ARG A 82 -7.56 27.58 1.12
N LYS A 83 -7.22 26.97 2.25
CA LYS A 83 -7.26 25.50 2.41
C LYS A 83 -8.68 24.95 2.33
N LEU A 84 -9.64 25.61 2.96
CA LEU A 84 -11.07 25.26 2.89
C LEU A 84 -11.63 25.43 1.48
N GLU A 85 -11.36 26.54 0.79
CA GLU A 85 -11.76 26.78 -0.60
C GLU A 85 -11.20 25.69 -1.53
N ALA A 86 -9.91 25.37 -1.40
CA ALA A 86 -9.28 24.29 -2.18
C ALA A 86 -9.93 22.93 -1.89
N LYS A 87 -10.24 22.65 -0.62
CA LYS A 87 -10.92 21.41 -0.20
C LYS A 87 -12.34 21.34 -0.75
N ILE A 88 -13.11 22.43 -0.70
CA ILE A 88 -14.48 22.51 -1.24
C ILE A 88 -14.46 22.33 -2.75
N ASN A 89 -13.54 22.98 -3.47
CA ASN A 89 -13.42 22.83 -4.93
C ASN A 89 -13.08 21.38 -5.31
N SER A 90 -12.11 20.78 -4.62
CA SER A 90 -11.75 19.38 -4.85
C SER A 90 -12.91 18.42 -4.57
N LEU A 91 -13.60 18.56 -3.43
CA LEU A 91 -14.74 17.72 -3.09
C LEU A 91 -15.95 17.96 -4.00
N THR A 92 -16.13 19.19 -4.50
CA THR A 92 -17.20 19.52 -5.46
C THR A 92 -16.95 18.79 -6.78
N GLN A 93 -15.72 18.81 -7.30
CA GLN A 93 -15.37 18.04 -8.49
C GLN A 93 -15.60 16.54 -8.28
N VAL A 94 -15.18 15.98 -7.15
CA VAL A 94 -15.42 14.57 -6.83
C VAL A 94 -16.91 14.24 -6.78
N VAL A 95 -17.74 15.10 -6.17
CA VAL A 95 -19.20 14.91 -6.13
C VAL A 95 -19.83 15.04 -7.51
N GLU A 96 -19.33 15.94 -8.36
CA GLU A 96 -19.78 16.10 -9.74
C GLU A 96 -19.42 14.87 -10.60
N ASP A 97 -18.20 14.36 -10.47
CA ASP A 97 -17.74 13.12 -11.13
C ASP A 97 -18.56 11.91 -10.66
N LEU A 98 -18.90 11.84 -9.37
CA LEU A 98 -19.79 10.83 -8.79
C LEU A 98 -21.23 10.94 -9.32
N LYS A 99 -21.77 12.16 -9.41
CA LYS A 99 -23.13 12.42 -9.94
C LYS A 99 -23.25 12.13 -11.42
N ASN A 100 -22.19 12.41 -12.18
CA ASN A 100 -22.11 12.13 -13.61
C ASN A 100 -21.75 10.65 -13.88
N ASN A 101 -21.70 9.81 -12.84
CA ASN A 101 -21.39 8.38 -12.90
C ASN A 101 -20.07 8.04 -13.63
N VAL A 102 -19.13 8.98 -13.79
CA VAL A 102 -17.89 8.74 -14.56
C VAL A 102 -17.09 7.57 -13.98
N LEU A 103 -17.07 7.43 -12.66
CA LEU A 103 -16.42 6.32 -11.94
C LEU A 103 -17.16 4.98 -12.10
N PHE A 104 -18.43 4.99 -12.46
CA PHE A 104 -19.29 3.81 -12.60
C PHE A 104 -19.68 3.51 -14.04
N THR A 105 -19.27 4.34 -15.00
CA THR A 105 -19.42 4.09 -16.43
C THR A 105 -18.69 2.78 -16.74
N ASN A 106 -19.45 1.76 -17.17
CA ASN A 106 -18.99 0.38 -17.36
C ASN A 106 -18.54 -0.37 -16.09
N ALA A 107 -18.97 0.06 -14.90
CA ALA A 107 -18.70 -0.69 -13.68
C ALA A 107 -19.34 -2.07 -13.73
N PHE A 108 -18.55 -3.07 -13.36
CA PHE A 108 -18.98 -4.45 -13.26
C PHE A 108 -19.72 -4.66 -11.94
N GLU A 109 -21.01 -5.02 -12.00
CA GLU A 109 -21.83 -5.28 -10.82
C GLU A 109 -22.19 -6.77 -10.75
N TRP A 110 -21.67 -7.44 -9.73
CA TRP A 110 -21.77 -8.89 -9.58
C TRP A 110 -23.20 -9.40 -9.50
N ARG A 111 -24.10 -8.66 -8.83
CA ARG A 111 -25.52 -9.05 -8.72
C ARG A 111 -26.23 -9.07 -10.08
N PHE A 112 -25.71 -8.31 -11.03
CA PHE A 112 -26.25 -8.19 -12.37
C PHE A 112 -25.71 -9.28 -13.28
N GLU A 113 -24.42 -9.54 -13.19
CA GLU A 113 -23.75 -10.53 -14.03
C GLU A 113 -23.97 -11.96 -13.52
N PHE A 114 -24.24 -12.15 -12.23
CA PHE A 114 -24.45 -13.45 -11.56
C PHE A 114 -25.69 -13.44 -10.64
N PRO A 115 -26.93 -13.55 -11.16
CA PRO A 115 -28.13 -13.58 -10.32
C PRO A 115 -28.24 -14.82 -9.43
N GLU A 116 -27.50 -15.88 -9.75
CA GLU A 116 -27.42 -17.12 -8.98
C GLU A 116 -26.81 -16.92 -7.58
N VAL A 117 -26.04 -15.85 -7.37
CA VAL A 117 -25.47 -15.49 -6.05
C VAL A 117 -26.37 -14.51 -5.29
N LEU A 118 -27.66 -14.47 -5.66
CA LEU A 118 -28.70 -13.81 -4.89
C LEU A 118 -29.53 -14.86 -4.14
N ASP A 119 -30.12 -14.53 -3.00
CA ASP A 119 -31.16 -15.33 -2.37
C ASP A 119 -32.56 -14.99 -2.92
N ASP A 120 -33.59 -15.67 -2.42
CA ASP A 120 -34.99 -15.48 -2.84
C ASP A 120 -35.53 -14.07 -2.55
N GLU A 121 -34.93 -13.37 -1.58
CA GLU A 121 -35.23 -11.94 -1.31
C GLU A 121 -34.37 -10.98 -2.15
N GLY A 122 -33.52 -11.49 -3.04
CA GLY A 122 -32.66 -10.70 -3.92
C GLY A 122 -31.43 -10.10 -3.23
N ARG A 123 -31.04 -10.59 -2.05
CA ARG A 123 -29.83 -10.17 -1.34
C ARG A 123 -28.62 -10.95 -1.87
N PHE A 124 -27.48 -10.29 -1.96
CA PHE A 124 -26.23 -10.91 -2.40
C PHE A 124 -25.72 -11.89 -1.34
N THR A 125 -25.65 -13.18 -1.68
CA THR A 125 -25.18 -14.27 -0.82
C THR A 125 -23.68 -14.50 -0.92
N GLY A 126 -23.08 -14.17 -2.07
CA GLY A 126 -21.66 -14.29 -2.35
C GLY A 126 -21.29 -15.56 -3.12
N PHE A 127 -20.01 -15.67 -3.48
CA PHE A 127 -19.45 -16.78 -4.23
C PHE A 127 -18.85 -17.85 -3.30
N ASP A 128 -18.96 -19.12 -3.69
CA ASP A 128 -18.25 -20.22 -3.02
C ASP A 128 -16.73 -20.04 -3.07
N VAL A 129 -16.20 -19.57 -4.20
CA VAL A 129 -14.77 -19.41 -4.43
C VAL A 129 -14.50 -18.13 -5.22
N VAL A 130 -13.52 -17.35 -4.78
CA VAL A 130 -12.98 -16.18 -5.48
C VAL A 130 -11.52 -16.44 -5.83
N ILE A 131 -11.18 -16.51 -7.12
CA ILE A 131 -9.81 -16.75 -7.60
C ILE A 131 -9.34 -15.55 -8.41
N GLY A 132 -8.07 -15.16 -8.29
CA GLY A 132 -7.57 -14.03 -9.05
C GLY A 132 -6.07 -13.78 -8.96
N ASN A 133 -5.59 -12.98 -9.91
CA ASN A 133 -4.28 -12.36 -9.90
C ASN A 133 -4.50 -10.83 -9.94
N PRO A 134 -4.71 -10.18 -8.79
CA PRO A 134 -5.01 -8.74 -8.74
C PRO A 134 -3.82 -7.90 -9.23
N PRO A 135 -4.04 -6.66 -9.67
CA PRO A 135 -2.96 -5.78 -10.14
C PRO A 135 -2.01 -5.34 -9.00
N TYR A 136 -0.69 -5.34 -9.28
CA TYR A 136 0.36 -5.02 -8.30
C TYR A 136 0.89 -3.57 -8.45
N LEU A 137 -0.02 -2.61 -8.59
CA LEU A 137 0.35 -1.21 -8.80
C LEU A 137 0.20 -0.41 -7.51
N ARG A 138 1.21 0.43 -7.24
CA ARG A 138 1.11 1.50 -6.24
C ARG A 138 0.12 2.55 -6.72
N VAL A 139 -0.72 3.05 -5.81
CA VAL A 139 -1.71 4.10 -6.09
C VAL A 139 -1.06 5.50 -6.16
N ARG A 140 0.12 5.61 -6.78
CA ARG A 140 0.85 6.89 -6.95
C ARG A 140 0.44 7.67 -8.20
N GLY A 141 -0.26 7.03 -9.15
CA GLY A 141 -0.75 7.64 -10.39
C GLY A 141 -2.28 7.72 -10.51
N ALA A 142 -3.03 7.35 -9.47
CA ALA A 142 -4.47 7.46 -9.47
C ALA A 142 -4.89 8.94 -9.29
N SER A 143 -6.03 9.30 -9.88
CA SER A 143 -6.65 10.60 -9.69
C SER A 143 -7.04 10.84 -8.22
N LEU A 144 -7.18 12.10 -7.82
CA LEU A 144 -7.66 12.45 -6.48
C LEU A 144 -9.04 11.82 -6.17
N ALA A 145 -9.91 11.73 -7.17
CA ALA A 145 -11.23 11.11 -7.05
C ALA A 145 -11.13 9.61 -6.74
N GLU A 146 -10.28 8.87 -7.46
CA GLU A 146 -10.05 7.44 -7.20
C GLU A 146 -9.46 7.21 -5.80
N VAL A 147 -8.47 8.00 -5.40
CA VAL A 147 -7.85 7.89 -4.07
C VAL A 147 -8.87 8.12 -2.96
N GLU A 148 -9.74 9.12 -3.09
CA GLU A 148 -10.79 9.38 -2.09
C GLU A 148 -11.87 8.30 -2.11
N PHE A 149 -12.24 7.78 -3.28
CA PHE A 149 -13.15 6.64 -3.39
C PHE A 149 -12.60 5.42 -2.66
N TYR A 150 -11.33 5.06 -2.89
CA TYR A 150 -10.68 3.95 -2.20
C TYR A 150 -10.66 4.18 -0.68
N ARG A 151 -10.26 5.38 -0.23
CA ARG A 151 -10.21 5.75 1.19
C ARG A 151 -11.56 5.80 1.89
N GLY A 152 -12.63 6.07 1.14
CA GLY A 152 -14.00 6.04 1.66
C GLY A 152 -14.59 4.64 1.72
N GLY A 153 -14.15 3.72 0.85
CA GLY A 153 -14.77 2.41 0.65
C GLY A 153 -14.00 1.20 1.17
N TYR A 154 -12.72 1.36 1.54
CA TYR A 154 -11.85 0.25 1.93
C TYR A 154 -11.05 0.56 3.21
N GLU A 155 -11.14 -0.31 4.20
CA GLU A 155 -10.42 -0.18 5.47
C GLU A 155 -8.89 -0.26 5.29
N VAL A 156 -8.43 -1.09 4.35
CA VAL A 156 -6.98 -1.34 4.12
C VAL A 156 -6.27 -0.20 3.40
N SER A 157 -7.01 0.82 2.95
CA SER A 157 -6.51 1.93 2.11
C SER A 157 -5.96 3.14 2.89
N GLN A 158 -5.83 3.04 4.21
CA GLN A 158 -5.23 4.10 5.01
C GLN A 158 -3.69 4.08 4.87
N ASN A 159 -3.07 5.26 4.73
CA ASN A 159 -1.63 5.47 4.43
C ASN A 159 -1.23 5.04 3.01
N GLN A 160 -0.05 4.43 2.83
CA GLN A 160 0.40 3.88 1.55
C GLN A 160 -0.17 2.48 1.36
N PHE A 161 -0.81 2.23 0.21
CA PHE A 161 -1.38 0.94 -0.15
C PHE A 161 -1.21 0.66 -1.65
N ASP A 162 -1.27 -0.61 -2.00
CA ASP A 162 -1.24 -1.10 -3.38
C ASP A 162 -2.63 -1.62 -3.77
N LEU A 163 -2.93 -1.67 -5.07
CA LEU A 163 -4.26 -2.09 -5.56
C LEU A 163 -4.64 -3.50 -5.07
N PHE A 164 -3.69 -4.44 -4.99
CA PHE A 164 -3.99 -5.79 -4.51
C PHE A 164 -4.54 -5.81 -3.07
N HIS A 165 -4.25 -4.80 -2.25
CA HIS A 165 -4.85 -4.67 -0.92
C HIS A 165 -6.38 -4.51 -1.05
N LEU A 166 -6.81 -3.60 -1.93
CA LEU A 166 -8.22 -3.32 -2.19
C LEU A 166 -8.93 -4.53 -2.77
N PHE A 167 -8.28 -5.27 -3.67
CA PHE A 167 -8.86 -6.47 -4.27
C PHE A 167 -9.05 -7.58 -3.24
N LEU A 168 -8.10 -7.77 -2.31
CA LEU A 168 -8.26 -8.75 -1.24
C LEU A 168 -9.39 -8.36 -0.28
N GLU A 169 -9.48 -7.09 0.10
CA GLU A 169 -10.63 -6.60 0.88
C GLU A 169 -11.95 -6.78 0.10
N ARG A 170 -11.96 -6.49 -1.21
CA ARG A 170 -13.12 -6.72 -2.07
C ARG A 170 -13.50 -8.20 -2.11
N ALA A 171 -12.53 -9.11 -2.20
CA ALA A 171 -12.79 -10.55 -2.18
C ALA A 171 -13.56 -10.98 -0.93
N SER A 172 -13.29 -10.36 0.23
CA SER A 172 -14.02 -10.63 1.48
C SER A 172 -15.49 -10.25 1.43
N HIS A 173 -15.84 -9.26 0.60
CA HIS A 173 -17.22 -8.82 0.37
C HIS A 173 -17.92 -9.64 -0.72
N LEU A 174 -17.15 -10.37 -1.54
CA LEU A 174 -17.67 -11.19 -2.63
C LEU A 174 -17.85 -12.65 -2.22
N VAL A 175 -16.96 -13.18 -1.38
CA VAL A 175 -17.02 -14.58 -0.93
C VAL A 175 -18.10 -14.76 0.14
N GLN A 176 -18.84 -15.87 0.07
CA GLN A 176 -19.79 -16.21 1.12
C GLN A 176 -19.10 -16.71 2.39
N SER A 177 -19.84 -16.79 3.51
CA SER A 177 -19.33 -17.39 4.75
C SER A 177 -18.87 -18.83 4.52
N GLY A 178 -17.67 -19.19 4.98
CA GLY A 178 -17.07 -20.50 4.77
C GLY A 178 -16.54 -20.75 3.35
N GLY A 179 -16.79 -19.85 2.39
CA GLY A 179 -16.22 -19.90 1.04
C GLY A 179 -14.72 -19.61 1.03
N GLN A 180 -14.07 -19.74 -0.13
CA GLN A 180 -12.62 -19.68 -0.28
C GLN A 180 -12.15 -18.53 -1.17
N VAL A 181 -10.96 -18.01 -0.89
CA VAL A 181 -10.28 -17.02 -1.73
C VAL A 181 -8.89 -17.52 -2.06
N ALA A 182 -8.51 -17.54 -3.34
CA ALA A 182 -7.20 -18.01 -3.81
C ALA A 182 -6.55 -16.97 -4.73
N TYR A 183 -5.56 -16.23 -4.21
CA TYR A 183 -4.92 -15.12 -4.93
C TYR A 183 -3.43 -15.32 -5.17
N ILE A 184 -2.94 -14.90 -6.33
CA ILE A 184 -1.50 -14.70 -6.58
C ILE A 184 -1.20 -13.23 -6.30
N ILE A 185 -0.36 -12.94 -5.30
CA ILE A 185 -0.05 -11.57 -4.85
C ILE A 185 1.42 -11.41 -4.48
N PRO A 186 1.95 -10.17 -4.39
CA PRO A 186 3.34 -9.96 -4.01
C PRO A 186 3.65 -10.53 -2.62
N ASN A 187 4.85 -11.10 -2.46
CA ASN A 187 5.30 -11.65 -1.17
C ASN A 187 5.50 -10.56 -0.10
N THR A 188 5.46 -9.28 -0.49
CA THR A 188 5.50 -8.12 0.41
C THR A 188 4.39 -8.20 1.47
N LEU A 189 3.28 -8.88 1.19
CA LEU A 189 2.24 -9.19 2.18
C LEU A 189 2.84 -9.73 3.49
N LEU A 190 3.88 -10.57 3.43
CA LEU A 190 4.39 -11.29 4.59
C LEU A 190 4.96 -10.37 5.68
N ALA A 191 5.67 -9.30 5.30
CA ALA A 191 6.43 -8.50 6.27
C ALA A 191 6.53 -7.00 5.96
N ASN A 192 6.08 -6.53 4.79
CA ASN A 192 6.18 -5.11 4.46
C ASN A 192 5.28 -4.28 5.39
N GLU A 193 5.78 -3.14 5.88
CA GLU A 193 5.05 -2.25 6.80
C GLU A 193 3.76 -1.72 6.17
N ASN A 194 3.75 -1.44 4.86
CA ASN A 194 2.56 -0.98 4.15
C ASN A 194 1.44 -2.04 4.11
N CYS A 195 1.76 -3.31 4.37
CA CYS A 195 0.80 -4.41 4.38
C CYS A 195 0.27 -4.74 5.79
N GLU A 196 0.69 -4.02 6.85
CA GLU A 196 0.26 -4.30 8.23
C GLU A 196 -1.26 -4.27 8.39
N ARG A 197 -1.92 -3.25 7.82
CA ARG A 197 -3.39 -3.14 7.90
C ARG A 197 -4.09 -4.27 7.15
N LEU A 198 -3.54 -4.64 5.99
CA LEU A 198 -4.04 -5.76 5.21
C LEU A 198 -3.89 -7.08 5.97
N ARG A 199 -2.74 -7.33 6.60
CA ARG A 199 -2.53 -8.50 7.48
C ARG A 199 -3.55 -8.52 8.62
N GLY A 200 -3.75 -7.38 9.30
CA GLY A 200 -4.76 -7.25 10.33
C GLY A 200 -6.19 -7.50 9.83
N TYR A 201 -6.51 -7.03 8.63
CA TYR A 201 -7.80 -7.31 7.98
C TYR A 201 -7.97 -8.81 7.69
N ILE A 202 -6.94 -9.45 7.13
CA ILE A 202 -6.93 -10.90 6.86
C ILE A 202 -7.19 -11.68 8.15
N LEU A 203 -6.44 -11.39 9.22
CA LEU A 203 -6.55 -12.10 10.49
C LEU A 203 -7.94 -11.99 11.14
N ARG A 204 -8.71 -10.93 10.84
CA ARG A 204 -10.07 -10.73 11.37
C ARG A 204 -11.16 -11.36 10.51
N ARG A 205 -10.90 -11.58 9.22
CA ARG A 205 -11.93 -11.95 8.23
C ARG A 205 -11.74 -13.34 7.64
N PHE A 206 -10.54 -13.89 7.74
CA PHE A 206 -10.16 -15.13 7.09
C PHE A 206 -9.38 -16.08 8.00
N GLU A 207 -9.60 -17.36 7.78
CA GLU A 207 -8.72 -18.46 8.14
C GLU A 207 -7.69 -18.62 7.00
N ILE A 208 -6.39 -18.60 7.32
CA ILE A 208 -5.31 -18.78 6.35
C ILE A 208 -5.06 -20.29 6.19
N CYS A 209 -5.58 -20.87 5.11
CA CYS A 209 -5.43 -22.30 4.84
C CYS A 209 -4.02 -22.65 4.38
N SER A 210 -3.47 -21.88 3.43
CA SER A 210 -2.15 -22.14 2.87
C SER A 210 -1.51 -20.89 2.30
N ILE A 211 -0.19 -20.81 2.44
CA ILE A 211 0.67 -19.85 1.76
C ILE A 211 1.71 -20.65 0.97
N VAL A 212 1.75 -20.43 -0.35
CA VAL A 212 2.77 -20.99 -1.23
C VAL A 212 3.70 -19.87 -1.68
N ASP A 213 4.89 -19.83 -1.10
CA ASP A 213 5.93 -18.84 -1.43
C ASP A 213 6.69 -19.27 -2.68
N ILE A 214 6.59 -18.48 -3.75
CA ILE A 214 7.18 -18.81 -5.04
C ILE A 214 8.59 -18.23 -5.07
N ARG A 215 9.60 -19.10 -4.94
CA ARG A 215 11.02 -18.74 -4.84
C ARG A 215 11.71 -18.63 -6.21
N GLU A 216 10.99 -18.07 -7.17
CA GLU A 216 11.45 -17.79 -8.52
C GLU A 216 10.60 -16.69 -9.16
N PHE A 217 11.16 -16.00 -10.15
CA PHE A 217 10.39 -15.06 -10.96
C PHE A 217 9.56 -15.85 -11.98
N VAL A 218 8.24 -15.84 -11.80
CA VAL A 218 7.30 -16.57 -12.66
C VAL A 218 6.69 -15.73 -13.77
N PHE A 219 6.85 -14.40 -13.71
CA PHE A 219 6.34 -13.48 -14.72
C PHE A 219 7.50 -12.93 -15.57
N GLU A 220 7.41 -13.14 -16.88
CA GLU A 220 8.42 -12.68 -17.82
C GLU A 220 8.54 -11.15 -17.80
N GLY A 221 9.77 -10.63 -17.73
CA GLY A 221 10.03 -9.18 -17.71
C GLY A 221 9.63 -8.45 -16.42
N VAL A 222 9.20 -9.17 -15.37
CA VAL A 222 8.72 -8.58 -14.11
C VAL A 222 9.52 -9.12 -12.92
N GLY A 223 10.32 -8.25 -12.29
CA GLY A 223 11.12 -8.58 -11.09
C GLY A 223 10.32 -8.53 -9.78
N VAL A 224 9.13 -9.13 -9.75
CA VAL A 224 8.26 -9.15 -8.55
C VAL A 224 8.19 -10.58 -8.01
N GLU A 225 8.56 -10.74 -6.75
CA GLU A 225 8.37 -11.99 -6.01
C GLU A 225 6.92 -12.09 -5.54
N VAL A 226 6.32 -13.26 -5.73
CA VAL A 226 4.89 -13.50 -5.45
C VAL A 226 4.68 -14.73 -4.58
N LEU A 227 3.49 -14.83 -4.01
CA LEU A 227 2.98 -15.99 -3.31
C LEU A 227 1.57 -16.32 -3.79
N MET A 228 1.16 -17.58 -3.61
CA MET A 228 -0.25 -17.97 -3.70
C MET A 228 -0.82 -18.02 -2.28
N LEU A 229 -1.87 -17.25 -2.04
CA LEU A 229 -2.56 -17.15 -0.76
C LEU A 229 -3.92 -17.84 -0.86
N PHE A 230 -4.15 -18.84 -0.02
CA PHE A 230 -5.41 -19.56 0.09
C PHE A 230 -6.07 -19.25 1.44
N LEU A 231 -7.24 -18.65 1.39
CA LEU A 231 -8.02 -18.20 2.54
C LEU A 231 -9.38 -18.88 2.55
N LYS A 232 -9.95 -19.04 3.73
CA LYS A 232 -11.35 -19.39 3.93
C LYS A 232 -12.04 -18.29 4.73
N ALA A 233 -13.20 -17.84 4.26
CA ALA A 233 -13.98 -16.80 4.91
C ALA A 233 -14.49 -17.29 6.27
N GLY A 234 -14.08 -16.60 7.33
CA GLY A 234 -14.25 -17.05 8.71
C GLY A 234 -13.13 -16.50 9.58
N ASN A 235 -13.31 -16.51 10.90
CA ASN A 235 -12.33 -15.95 11.84
C ASN A 235 -11.98 -16.92 12.97
N ALA A 236 -12.19 -18.22 12.75
CA ALA A 236 -11.81 -19.22 13.72
C ALA A 236 -10.27 -19.32 13.81
N PRO A 237 -9.72 -19.69 14.98
CA PRO A 237 -8.33 -20.10 15.07
C PRO A 237 -8.04 -21.21 14.05
N SER A 238 -6.98 -21.05 13.27
CA SER A 238 -6.63 -21.99 12.21
C SER A 238 -5.15 -22.36 12.23
N ILE A 239 -4.88 -23.58 11.76
CA ILE A 239 -3.54 -24.07 11.45
C ILE A 239 -3.41 -24.04 9.93
N GLY A 240 -2.54 -23.16 9.43
CA GLY A 240 -2.25 -23.02 8.02
C GLY A 240 -1.01 -23.80 7.61
N GLN A 241 -0.87 -24.01 6.30
CA GLN A 241 0.28 -24.73 5.73
C GLN A 241 1.20 -23.78 4.96
N TYR A 242 2.49 -23.88 5.21
CA TYR A 242 3.51 -23.17 4.44
C TYR A 242 4.18 -24.09 3.43
N HIS A 243 4.20 -23.63 2.18
CA HIS A 243 4.78 -24.32 1.05
C HIS A 243 5.81 -23.42 0.37
N GLU A 244 6.80 -24.05 -0.24
CA GLU A 244 7.71 -23.41 -1.19
C GLU A 244 7.46 -23.96 -2.58
N ALA A 245 7.41 -23.08 -3.58
CA ALA A 245 7.35 -23.44 -4.99
C ALA A 245 8.62 -23.00 -5.73
N ARG A 246 9.21 -23.91 -6.50
CA ARG A 246 10.38 -23.65 -7.35
C ARG A 246 10.45 -24.65 -8.50
N ASN A 247 10.80 -24.19 -9.70
CA ASN A 247 10.88 -24.98 -10.92
C ASN A 247 9.60 -25.81 -11.16
N GLY A 248 8.44 -25.21 -10.92
CA GLY A 248 7.14 -25.88 -11.05
C GLY A 248 6.84 -26.98 -10.02
N LYS A 249 7.70 -27.18 -9.00
CA LYS A 249 7.48 -28.12 -7.91
C LYS A 249 7.04 -27.38 -6.66
N VAL A 250 5.98 -27.87 -6.02
CA VAL A 250 5.48 -27.34 -4.74
C VAL A 250 5.80 -28.34 -3.64
N VAL A 251 6.45 -27.87 -2.57
CA VAL A 251 6.83 -28.69 -1.42
C VAL A 251 6.23 -28.09 -0.15
N ARG A 252 5.47 -28.90 0.60
CA ARG A 252 5.01 -28.53 1.94
C ARG A 252 6.18 -28.58 2.90
N LEU A 253 6.46 -27.46 3.57
CA LEU A 253 7.57 -27.35 4.50
C LEU A 253 7.11 -27.63 5.94
N HIS A 254 6.08 -26.92 6.41
CA HIS A 254 5.56 -27.06 7.77
C HIS A 254 4.19 -26.38 7.94
N GLU A 255 3.64 -26.48 9.14
CA GLU A 255 2.41 -25.79 9.56
C GLU A 255 2.70 -24.57 10.45
N PHE A 256 1.78 -23.61 10.45
CA PHE A 256 1.83 -22.45 11.32
C PHE A 256 0.48 -22.22 12.00
N GLU A 257 0.53 -21.73 13.24
CA GLU A 257 -0.64 -21.26 13.95
C GLU A 257 -0.93 -19.81 13.57
N GLN A 258 -2.06 -19.55 12.91
CA GLN A 258 -2.43 -18.19 12.49
C GLN A 258 -2.48 -17.21 13.67
N ALA A 259 -2.92 -17.66 14.84
CA ALA A 259 -3.02 -16.84 16.06
C ALA A 259 -1.67 -16.25 16.49
N SER A 260 -0.55 -16.91 16.16
CA SER A 260 0.79 -16.42 16.50
C SER A 260 1.14 -15.10 15.81
N PHE A 261 0.52 -14.80 14.66
CA PHE A 261 0.81 -13.58 13.90
C PHE A 261 0.35 -12.31 14.60
N SER A 262 -0.67 -12.39 15.45
CA SER A 262 -1.17 -11.26 16.24
C SER A 262 -0.16 -10.75 17.27
N ALA A 263 0.78 -11.59 17.69
CA ALA A 263 1.85 -11.21 18.62
C ALA A 263 3.09 -10.63 17.90
N ASN A 264 3.17 -10.78 16.57
CA ASN A 264 4.31 -10.30 15.81
C ASN A 264 4.24 -8.78 15.62
N ARG A 265 5.39 -8.11 15.70
CA ARG A 265 5.50 -6.70 15.30
C ARG A 265 5.00 -6.52 13.87
N GLY A 266 4.12 -5.54 13.65
CA GLY A 266 3.51 -5.28 12.35
C GLY A 266 2.59 -6.39 11.86
N LEU A 267 2.16 -7.30 12.74
CA LEU A 267 1.34 -8.48 12.42
C LEU A 267 1.98 -9.40 11.38
N ASN A 268 3.32 -9.43 11.29
CA ASN A 268 4.04 -10.13 10.23
C ASN A 268 3.66 -11.62 10.15
N PHE A 269 3.49 -12.12 8.92
CA PHE A 269 3.27 -13.53 8.64
C PHE A 269 4.63 -14.21 8.57
N SER A 270 5.19 -14.53 9.74
CA SER A 270 6.49 -15.19 9.91
C SER A 270 6.42 -16.69 9.57
N VAL A 271 6.01 -16.99 8.33
CA VAL A 271 5.71 -18.34 7.81
C VAL A 271 6.97 -19.09 7.36
N THR A 272 8.08 -18.39 7.16
CA THR A 272 9.37 -19.02 6.84
C THR A 272 9.99 -19.72 8.05
N LEU A 273 9.52 -19.42 9.26
CA LEU A 273 10.00 -19.99 10.51
C LEU A 273 9.15 -21.20 10.91
N ASN A 274 9.78 -22.37 10.98
CA ASN A 274 9.18 -23.53 11.63
C ASN A 274 9.29 -23.42 13.16
N GLN A 275 8.75 -24.40 13.88
CA GLN A 275 8.77 -24.42 15.35
C GLN A 275 10.19 -24.33 15.92
N THR A 276 11.16 -25.04 15.34
CA THR A 276 12.56 -24.97 15.76
C THR A 276 13.14 -23.57 15.60
N GLY A 277 12.87 -22.91 14.47
CA GLY A 277 13.29 -21.54 14.20
C GLY A 277 12.65 -20.54 15.17
N ARG A 278 11.36 -20.68 15.47
CA ARG A 278 10.67 -19.84 16.47
C ARG A 278 11.30 -20.00 17.86
N SER A 279 11.47 -21.22 18.34
CA SER A 279 12.10 -21.48 19.64
C SER A 279 13.55 -20.97 19.70
N LEU A 280 14.28 -21.00 18.58
CA LEU A 280 15.62 -20.43 18.51
C LEU A 280 15.58 -18.90 18.61
N LEU A 281 14.68 -18.24 17.89
CA LEU A 281 14.53 -16.78 17.97
C LEU A 281 14.05 -16.32 19.34
N GLU A 282 13.15 -17.06 19.99
CA GLU A 282 12.73 -16.78 21.37
C GLU A 282 13.89 -16.89 22.36
N LYS A 283 14.74 -17.93 22.22
CA LYS A 283 15.96 -18.05 23.02
C LYS A 283 16.91 -16.89 22.77
N ILE A 284 17.13 -16.50 21.51
CA ILE A 284 17.96 -15.34 21.17
C ILE A 284 17.36 -14.07 21.80
N ALA A 285 16.06 -13.82 21.66
CA ALA A 285 15.40 -12.64 22.19
C ALA A 285 15.45 -12.56 23.74
N THR A 286 15.33 -13.69 24.42
CA THR A 286 15.32 -13.75 25.90
C THR A 286 16.71 -13.79 26.52
N GLN A 287 17.72 -14.26 25.79
CA GLN A 287 19.10 -14.39 26.27
C GLN A 287 20.08 -13.38 25.68
N SER A 288 19.62 -12.50 24.78
CA SER A 288 20.45 -11.44 24.19
C SER A 288 20.06 -10.06 24.71
N ILE A 289 20.94 -9.10 24.45
CA ILE A 289 20.70 -7.70 24.75
C ILE A 289 20.04 -7.06 23.52
N ASP A 290 18.89 -6.43 23.72
CA ASP A 290 18.27 -5.60 22.68
C ASP A 290 19.15 -4.37 22.39
N VAL A 291 19.51 -4.22 21.12
CA VAL A 291 20.35 -3.13 20.62
C VAL A 291 19.54 -1.93 20.16
N ALA A 292 18.23 -2.07 19.91
CA ALA A 292 17.39 -1.01 19.33
C ALA A 292 17.36 0.28 20.17
N GLY A 293 17.52 0.17 21.50
CA GLY A 293 17.59 1.32 22.41
C GLY A 293 19.00 1.75 22.80
N ARG A 294 20.05 1.10 22.28
CA ARG A 294 21.46 1.34 22.67
C ARG A 294 22.27 2.06 21.62
N TYR A 295 21.78 2.10 20.39
CA TYR A 295 22.41 2.76 19.27
C TYR A 295 21.47 3.81 18.71
N GLU A 296 22.05 4.94 18.29
CA GLU A 296 21.35 5.86 17.42
C GLU A 296 21.51 5.36 15.98
N VAL A 297 20.40 4.91 15.40
CA VAL A 297 20.36 4.37 14.04
C VAL A 297 19.96 5.47 13.08
N ILE A 298 20.75 5.65 12.01
CA ILE A 298 20.42 6.55 10.92
C ILE A 298 20.44 5.78 9.60
N THR A 299 19.78 6.30 8.58
CA THR A 299 20.05 5.90 7.19
C THR A 299 21.10 6.84 6.63
N GLY A 300 21.94 6.34 5.72
CA GLY A 300 22.90 7.15 4.99
C GLY A 300 22.29 8.34 4.25
N ILE A 301 23.16 9.14 3.64
CA ILE A 301 22.75 10.36 2.95
C ILE A 301 21.87 10.06 1.74
N LYS A 302 21.01 11.02 1.41
CA LYS A 302 20.48 11.12 0.05
C LYS A 302 21.32 12.13 -0.72
N GLU A 303 22.07 11.65 -1.69
CA GLU A 303 22.98 12.48 -2.50
C GLU A 303 22.18 13.53 -3.30
N TYR A 304 21.16 13.07 -4.05
CA TYR A 304 20.46 13.89 -5.05
C TYR A 304 18.92 13.86 -4.94
N GLN A 305 18.31 15.02 -5.15
CA GLN A 305 16.86 15.22 -5.37
C GLN A 305 16.61 16.66 -5.84
N VAL A 306 15.90 16.82 -6.96
CA VAL A 306 15.52 18.14 -7.49
C VAL A 306 14.78 18.97 -6.44
N GLY A 307 15.17 20.24 -6.29
CA GLY A 307 14.59 21.17 -5.32
C GLY A 307 14.98 20.90 -3.85
N LYS A 308 15.99 20.06 -3.61
CA LYS A 308 16.60 19.84 -2.29
C LYS A 308 18.04 20.33 -2.27
N GLY A 309 18.64 20.43 -1.08
CA GLY A 309 19.97 20.98 -0.88
C GLY A 309 19.98 22.50 -0.73
N LYS A 310 21.14 23.04 -0.36
CA LYS A 310 21.42 24.48 -0.26
C LYS A 310 22.77 24.79 -0.95
N PRO A 311 22.77 25.38 -2.16
CA PRO A 311 21.59 25.77 -2.96
C PRO A 311 20.74 24.57 -3.42
N GLU A 312 19.51 24.84 -3.85
CA GLU A 312 18.62 23.80 -4.39
C GLU A 312 19.21 23.19 -5.67
N GLN A 313 19.20 21.87 -5.76
CA GLN A 313 19.68 21.10 -6.90
C GLN A 313 18.74 21.20 -8.09
N SER A 314 19.31 21.47 -9.27
CA SER A 314 18.63 21.42 -10.56
C SER A 314 18.49 19.98 -11.07
N MET A 315 17.70 19.78 -12.12
CA MET A 315 17.61 18.48 -12.81
C MET A 315 18.96 18.06 -13.40
N GLU A 316 19.71 19.02 -13.95
CA GLU A 316 21.03 18.80 -14.52
C GLU A 316 22.05 18.35 -13.45
N ASP A 317 22.01 18.93 -12.24
CA ASP A 317 22.87 18.52 -11.13
C ASP A 317 22.67 17.05 -10.75
N VAL A 318 21.40 16.62 -10.72
CA VAL A 318 20.99 15.25 -10.37
C VAL A 318 21.41 14.26 -11.46
N GLU A 319 21.22 14.61 -12.73
CA GLU A 319 21.58 13.75 -13.87
C GLU A 319 23.09 13.60 -14.01
N ASN A 320 23.84 14.70 -13.89
CA ASN A 320 25.28 14.71 -14.07
C ASN A 320 26.06 14.29 -12.83
N ARG A 321 25.38 14.07 -11.69
CA ARG A 321 25.99 13.67 -10.42
C ARG A 321 27.19 14.55 -10.03
N VAL A 322 26.97 15.87 -10.06
CA VAL A 322 28.01 16.91 -9.96
C VAL A 322 28.82 16.93 -8.66
N PHE A 323 28.42 16.19 -7.64
CA PHE A 323 29.11 16.06 -6.36
C PHE A 323 29.94 14.78 -6.21
N ASN A 324 29.81 13.80 -7.11
CA ASN A 324 30.61 12.56 -7.05
C ASN A 324 31.91 12.73 -7.85
N ALA A 325 32.98 12.08 -7.39
CA ALA A 325 34.25 12.03 -8.10
C ALA A 325 34.97 10.72 -7.83
N THR A 326 35.94 10.37 -8.68
CA THR A 326 36.82 9.21 -8.47
C THR A 326 38.11 9.53 -7.70
N THR A 327 38.35 10.82 -7.48
CA THR A 327 39.48 11.35 -6.71
C THR A 327 39.02 12.58 -5.92
N PRO A 328 39.57 12.85 -4.73
CA PRO A 328 39.18 14.02 -3.96
C PRO A 328 39.65 15.31 -4.65
N ILE A 329 38.70 16.16 -5.06
CA ILE A 329 38.99 17.42 -5.78
C ILE A 329 39.27 18.55 -4.80
N THR A 330 38.51 18.62 -3.71
CA THR A 330 38.64 19.61 -2.63
C THR A 330 38.50 18.92 -1.26
N PRO A 331 38.78 19.59 -0.14
CA PRO A 331 38.63 19.00 1.21
C PRO A 331 37.21 18.57 1.58
N THR A 332 36.20 18.96 0.79
CA THR A 332 34.82 18.52 1.00
C THR A 332 34.57 17.11 0.45
N TYR A 333 35.45 16.58 -0.41
CA TYR A 333 35.32 15.23 -0.97
C TYR A 333 35.78 14.17 0.02
N TRP A 334 34.81 13.46 0.61
CA TRP A 334 35.06 12.35 1.53
C TRP A 334 34.86 11.02 0.81
N PRO A 335 35.56 9.94 1.23
CA PRO A 335 35.29 8.61 0.69
C PRO A 335 33.81 8.27 0.83
N GLU A 336 33.23 7.77 -0.26
CA GLU A 336 31.84 7.33 -0.33
C GLU A 336 31.80 5.81 -0.49
N LEU A 337 30.99 5.17 0.34
CA LEU A 337 30.70 3.75 0.23
C LEU A 337 29.21 3.54 -0.03
N ARG A 338 28.91 2.39 -0.62
CA ARG A 338 27.55 1.89 -0.80
C ARG A 338 27.44 0.52 -0.17
N GLY A 339 26.22 0.01 -0.03
CA GLY A 339 25.93 -1.31 0.52
C GLY A 339 26.61 -2.45 -0.23
N ARG A 340 26.98 -2.26 -1.52
CA ARG A 340 27.79 -3.22 -2.28
C ARG A 340 29.23 -3.35 -1.79
N ASN A 341 29.76 -2.34 -1.11
CA ASN A 341 31.10 -2.32 -0.54
C ASN A 341 31.17 -3.02 0.82
N LEU A 342 30.03 -3.27 1.46
CA LEU A 342 29.95 -3.92 2.77
C LEU A 342 29.92 -5.45 2.62
N PHE A 343 30.79 -6.11 3.39
CA PHE A 343 30.88 -7.55 3.55
C PHE A 343 30.83 -7.92 5.04
N HIS A 344 30.71 -9.21 5.35
CA HIS A 344 30.69 -9.66 6.73
C HIS A 344 32.01 -9.29 7.42
N PHE A 345 31.93 -8.39 8.39
CA PHE A 345 33.05 -7.88 9.17
C PHE A 345 34.15 -7.19 8.35
N ALA A 346 33.86 -6.78 7.10
CA ALA A 346 34.84 -6.20 6.20
C ALA A 346 34.22 -5.16 5.27
N ILE A 347 35.06 -4.23 4.83
CA ILE A 347 34.71 -3.21 3.84
C ILE A 347 35.68 -3.32 2.66
N ASN A 348 35.13 -3.37 1.45
CA ASN A 348 35.90 -3.20 0.24
C ASN A 348 35.84 -1.73 -0.20
N TRP A 349 36.92 -1.01 0.08
CA TRP A 349 37.05 0.39 -0.28
C TRP A 349 37.04 0.56 -1.81
N SER A 350 36.39 1.62 -2.27
CA SER A 350 36.36 2.04 -3.67
C SER A 350 36.97 3.41 -3.83
N ASP A 351 37.41 3.72 -5.04
CA ASP A 351 37.83 5.07 -5.44
C ASP A 351 36.61 5.97 -5.70
N GLU A 352 35.57 5.91 -4.85
CA GLU A 352 34.38 6.76 -4.95
C GLU A 352 34.41 7.80 -3.83
N TYR A 353 34.18 9.06 -4.20
CA TYR A 353 34.16 10.19 -3.29
C TYR A 353 32.93 11.05 -3.54
N ILE A 354 32.44 11.71 -2.49
CA ILE A 354 31.37 12.69 -2.59
C ILE A 354 31.74 13.99 -1.89
N SER A 355 31.47 15.12 -2.55
CA SER A 355 31.54 16.44 -1.94
C SER A 355 30.46 16.56 -0.87
N TYR A 356 30.84 16.42 0.39
CA TYR A 356 29.93 16.43 1.52
C TYR A 356 29.63 17.86 1.99
N GLY A 357 28.34 18.22 2.02
CA GLY A 357 27.93 19.55 2.48
C GLY A 357 26.42 19.79 2.43
N PRO A 358 25.97 21.01 2.75
CA PRO A 358 24.55 21.37 2.78
C PRO A 358 23.88 21.36 1.40
N TRP A 359 24.65 21.29 0.31
CA TRP A 359 24.17 21.15 -1.07
C TRP A 359 23.65 19.74 -1.39
N LEU A 360 23.95 18.72 -0.56
CA LEU A 360 23.35 17.39 -0.70
C LEU A 360 21.84 17.44 -0.43
N ALA A 361 21.08 16.51 -1.01
CA ALA A 361 19.63 16.53 -0.91
C ALA A 361 19.13 16.29 0.52
N GLU A 362 19.72 15.31 1.19
CA GLU A 362 19.49 15.05 2.61
C GLU A 362 20.80 14.65 3.31
N PRO A 363 21.68 15.63 3.65
CA PRO A 363 22.86 15.36 4.45
C PRO A 363 22.46 14.90 5.86
N ARG A 364 23.41 14.29 6.58
CA ARG A 364 23.25 13.96 8.00
C ARG A 364 24.18 14.82 8.86
N GLN A 365 24.16 14.63 10.17
CA GLN A 365 25.16 15.26 11.02
C GLN A 365 26.50 14.57 10.82
N VAL A 366 27.60 15.33 10.75
CA VAL A 366 28.95 14.81 10.47
C VAL A 366 29.36 13.71 11.46
N ARG A 367 28.93 13.81 12.72
CA ARG A 367 29.21 12.83 13.77
C ARG A 367 28.81 11.39 13.46
N PHE A 368 27.91 11.17 12.49
CA PHE A 368 27.51 9.81 12.08
C PHE A 368 28.50 9.16 11.10
N PHE A 369 29.42 9.93 10.55
CA PHE A 369 30.37 9.50 9.53
C PHE A 369 31.79 9.39 10.07
N GLU A 370 31.99 9.51 11.38
CA GLU A 370 33.31 9.47 12.02
C GLU A 370 33.26 8.74 13.36
N GLY A 371 34.40 8.20 13.78
CA GLY A 371 34.51 7.46 15.02
C GLY A 371 33.90 6.06 14.98
N LYS A 372 33.86 5.42 16.15
CA LYS A 372 33.49 4.02 16.33
C LYS A 372 32.02 3.81 16.03
N ARG A 373 31.71 3.03 14.99
CA ARG A 373 30.35 2.71 14.60
C ARG A 373 30.27 1.35 13.91
N ILE A 374 29.05 0.83 13.83
CA ILE A 374 28.71 -0.36 13.07
C ILE A 374 27.91 0.12 11.88
N VAL A 375 28.29 -0.33 10.69
CA VAL A 375 27.54 -0.06 9.46
C VAL A 375 26.85 -1.33 9.02
N VAL A 376 25.55 -1.24 8.76
CA VAL A 376 24.71 -2.39 8.41
C VAL A 376 24.10 -2.19 7.04
N ARG A 377 24.30 -3.14 6.13
CA ARG A 377 23.72 -3.07 4.79
C ARG A 377 22.19 -3.12 4.87
N GLN A 378 21.51 -2.27 4.11
CA GLN A 378 20.04 -2.19 4.10
C GLN A 378 19.40 -3.45 3.52
N ILE A 379 19.99 -3.98 2.44
CA ILE A 379 19.60 -5.27 1.86
C ILE A 379 20.49 -6.34 2.48
N PRO A 380 19.93 -7.25 3.31
CA PRO A 380 20.71 -8.32 3.91
C PRO A 380 21.37 -9.22 2.87
N GLY A 381 22.42 -9.94 3.28
CA GLY A 381 22.96 -11.01 2.47
C GLY A 381 21.97 -12.19 2.39
N SER A 382 22.22 -13.12 1.47
CA SER A 382 21.34 -14.27 1.23
C SER A 382 21.12 -15.18 2.45
N ARG A 383 21.98 -15.10 3.48
CA ARG A 383 21.93 -15.96 4.68
C ARG A 383 22.08 -15.21 6.01
N ALA A 384 22.50 -13.96 5.99
CA ALA A 384 22.84 -13.23 7.22
C ALA A 384 22.84 -11.72 7.02
N LEU A 385 22.77 -11.00 8.15
CA LEU A 385 23.02 -9.57 8.20
C LEU A 385 24.47 -9.30 7.78
N VAL A 386 24.65 -8.30 6.91
CA VAL A 386 25.97 -7.86 6.47
C VAL A 386 26.29 -6.58 7.21
N ALA A 387 27.27 -6.65 8.11
CA ALA A 387 27.70 -5.52 8.91
C ALA A 387 29.21 -5.50 9.12
N ALA A 388 29.77 -4.31 9.29
CA ALA A 388 31.19 -4.10 9.58
C ALA A 388 31.35 -3.05 10.69
N TYR A 389 32.37 -3.23 11.53
CA TYR A 389 32.82 -2.22 12.50
C TYR A 389 33.84 -1.31 11.82
N VAL A 390 33.72 0.00 12.06
CA VAL A 390 34.59 1.01 11.45
C VAL A 390 34.92 2.12 12.42
N GLU A 391 36.05 2.77 12.20
CA GLU A 391 36.48 3.96 12.94
C GLU A 391 36.79 5.15 12.02
N GLU A 392 37.12 4.85 10.76
CA GLU A 392 37.51 5.81 9.74
C GLU A 392 36.37 6.74 9.34
N ARG A 393 36.72 7.93 8.86
CA ARG A 393 35.74 8.87 8.33
C ARG A 393 35.36 8.51 6.89
N PHE A 394 34.07 8.28 6.64
CA PHE A 394 33.52 8.09 5.29
C PHE A 394 32.00 8.29 5.29
N VAL A 395 31.47 8.58 4.11
CA VAL A 395 30.03 8.78 3.84
C VAL A 395 29.43 7.50 3.30
N ILE A 396 28.18 7.21 3.65
CA ILE A 396 27.42 6.11 3.07
C ILE A 396 26.06 6.60 2.57
N ASP A 397 25.61 6.05 1.45
CA ASP A 397 24.30 6.34 0.86
C ASP A 397 23.16 5.58 1.56
N GLN A 398 21.93 5.73 1.05
CA GLN A 398 20.75 5.11 1.65
C GLN A 398 20.71 3.57 1.58
N THR A 399 21.72 2.93 0.98
CA THR A 399 21.80 1.46 0.89
C THR A 399 22.42 0.81 2.13
N ALA A 400 22.73 1.61 3.17
CA ALA A 400 23.11 1.13 4.49
C ALA A 400 22.62 2.06 5.62
N PHE A 401 22.73 1.53 6.84
CA PHE A 401 22.45 2.18 8.11
C PHE A 401 23.73 2.40 8.92
#